data_AF-A0ABD4KDP9-F1
#
_entry.id   AF-A0ABD4KDP9-F1
#
_cell.length_a   1.000
_cell.length_b   1.000
_cell.length_c   1.000
_cell.angle_alpha   90.00
_cell.angle_beta   90.00
_cell.angle_gamma   90.00
#
_symmetry.space_group_name_H-M   'P 1'
#
loop_
_entity.id
_entity.type
_entity.pdbx_description
1 polymer ?
#
loop_
_entity_poly.entity_id
_entity_poly.type
_entity_poly.pdbx_seq_one_letter_code
_entity_poly.pdbx_strand_id
1 'polypeptide(L)'
;MSNVIYLTLTGERQGEISAGCGTEKSIGNRFQYRHENEILLYQLSSSSVSTAGGVHHQGLRFTKPTDKSSPLLTTAINENEKLRLSFDYYRTNRFGRQEKYYHIELRGASIQGITSSHNKDRLDTESITVSYEYIRSKHLIANTEFSNLLLPDAYNQLFPPDEIKKPEKRNITLTLGVFFDGTGNNAVNTQ
;
A
#
# COMPACT_ATOMS: atom_id res chain seq x y z
N MET A 1 -24.05 5.94 4.81
CA MET A 1 -22.61 5.71 5.06
C MET A 1 -21.84 5.98 3.78
N SER A 2 -20.79 6.80 3.87
CA SER A 2 -20.00 7.24 2.72
C SER A 2 -19.11 6.12 2.18
N ASN A 3 -18.85 6.15 0.87
CA ASN A 3 -17.78 5.35 0.28
C ASN A 3 -16.43 5.86 0.83
N VAL A 4 -15.56 4.95 1.27
CA VAL A 4 -14.26 5.28 1.85
C VAL A 4 -13.17 4.76 0.93
N ILE A 5 -12.10 5.54 0.77
CA ILE A 5 -10.92 5.15 0.00
C ILE A 5 -9.71 5.24 0.91
N TYR A 6 -8.92 4.18 0.92
CA TYR A 6 -7.64 4.12 1.61
C TYR A 6 -6.49 4.05 0.62
N LEU A 7 -5.37 4.65 0.97
CA LEU A 7 -4.15 4.64 0.18
C LEU A 7 -3.03 3.96 0.98
N THR A 8 -2.48 2.90 0.40
CA THR A 8 -1.16 2.39 0.78
C THR A 8 -0.12 3.01 -0.12
N LEU A 9 0.92 3.59 0.46
CA LEU A 9 1.95 4.33 -0.26
C LEU A 9 3.33 3.85 0.17
N THR A 10 4.10 3.38 -0.80
CA THR A 10 5.48 2.90 -0.61
C THR A 10 6.41 3.68 -1.52
N GLY A 11 7.47 4.26 -0.96
CA GLY A 11 8.57 4.87 -1.71
C GLY A 11 9.72 3.88 -1.92
N GLU A 12 10.42 4.00 -3.04
CA GLU A 12 11.58 3.15 -3.33
C GLU A 12 12.73 3.31 -2.33
N ARG A 13 12.90 4.51 -1.77
CA ARG A 13 13.94 4.83 -0.77
C ARG A 13 13.37 4.88 0.64
N GLN A 14 12.20 5.49 0.81
CA GLN A 14 11.59 5.69 2.12
C GLN A 14 10.88 4.44 2.67
N GLY A 15 10.60 3.44 1.83
CA GLY A 15 9.84 2.26 2.22
C GLY A 15 8.35 2.59 2.44
N GLU A 16 7.72 1.98 3.45
CA GLU A 16 6.29 2.13 3.74
C GLU A 16 5.95 3.52 4.31
N ILE A 17 5.70 4.49 3.42
CA ILE A 17 5.35 5.88 3.76
C ILE A 17 4.00 5.93 4.50
N SER A 18 3.03 5.10 4.12
CA SER A 18 1.70 5.07 4.75
C SER A 18 1.69 4.41 6.13
N ALA A 19 2.77 3.75 6.55
CA ALA A 19 2.83 3.08 7.84
C ALA A 19 2.57 4.07 8.99
N GLY A 20 1.58 3.77 9.84
CA GLY A 20 1.17 4.62 10.96
C GLY A 20 0.37 5.87 10.60
N CYS A 21 0.02 6.12 9.33
CA CYS A 21 -0.74 7.31 8.92
C CYS A 21 -2.18 7.30 9.40
N GLY A 22 -2.80 6.13 9.53
CA GLY A 22 -4.17 5.96 10.01
C GLY A 22 -4.29 5.82 11.52
N THR A 23 -3.28 6.26 12.28
CA THR A 23 -3.27 6.20 13.75
C THR A 23 -3.75 7.50 14.38
N GLU A 24 -4.16 7.43 15.65
CA GLU A 24 -4.56 8.60 16.44
C GLU A 24 -3.45 9.68 16.50
N LYS A 25 -2.17 9.26 16.59
CA LYS A 25 -1.03 10.18 16.58
C LYS A 25 -0.90 10.99 15.30
N SER A 26 -1.48 10.50 14.20
CA SER A 26 -1.36 11.07 12.86
C SER A 26 -2.59 11.90 12.48
N ILE A 27 -3.80 11.37 12.69
CA ILE A 27 -5.06 12.00 12.24
C ILE A 27 -6.09 12.20 13.37
N GLY A 28 -5.66 12.07 14.63
CA GLY A 28 -6.49 12.27 15.82
C GLY A 28 -7.73 11.38 15.82
N ASN A 29 -8.87 11.93 16.24
CA ASN A 29 -10.16 11.24 16.35
C ASN A 29 -10.73 10.70 15.02
N ARG A 30 -10.06 10.96 13.89
CA ARG A 30 -10.47 10.47 12.56
C ARG A 30 -9.87 9.10 12.22
N PHE A 31 -9.02 8.57 13.10
CA PHE A 31 -8.42 7.25 12.94
C PHE A 31 -9.49 6.17 12.86
N GLN A 32 -9.21 5.11 12.10
CA GLN A 32 -10.10 3.97 11.94
C GLN A 32 -9.34 2.69 12.27
N TYR A 33 -9.95 1.86 13.12
CA TYR A 33 -9.38 0.58 13.53
C TYR A 33 -9.13 -0.31 12.30
N ARG A 34 -7.97 -0.97 12.25
CA ARG A 34 -7.47 -1.85 11.16
C ARG A 34 -7.04 -1.14 9.88
N HIS A 35 -6.93 0.19 9.91
CA HIS A 35 -6.42 1.01 8.81
C HIS A 35 -5.18 1.82 9.25
N GLU A 36 -4.43 1.33 10.23
CA GLU A 36 -3.34 2.07 10.88
C GLU A 36 -2.18 2.40 9.92
N ASN A 37 -1.95 1.54 8.92
CA ASN A 37 -0.88 1.66 7.93
C ASN A 37 -1.37 2.18 6.57
N GLU A 38 -2.57 2.76 6.56
CA GLU A 38 -3.19 3.31 5.36
C GLU A 38 -3.53 4.78 5.57
N ILE A 39 -3.47 5.55 4.49
CA ILE A 39 -3.86 6.95 4.46
C ILE A 39 -5.35 7.03 4.09
N LEU A 40 -6.15 7.69 4.92
CA LEU A 40 -7.55 7.99 4.62
C LEU A 40 -7.64 9.08 3.54
N LEU A 41 -8.34 8.82 2.45
CA LEU A 41 -8.56 9.81 1.38
C LEU A 41 -9.91 10.49 1.48
N TYR A 42 -9.94 11.78 1.17
CA TYR A 42 -11.15 12.60 1.06
C TYR A 42 -11.65 12.73 -0.37
N GLN A 43 -10.72 12.71 -1.33
CA GLN A 43 -11.06 12.79 -2.74
C GLN A 43 -10.04 12.00 -3.56
N LEU A 44 -10.52 11.36 -4.62
CA LEU A 44 -9.70 10.76 -5.66
C LEU A 44 -10.32 11.14 -7.00
N SER A 45 -9.51 11.72 -7.88
CA SER A 45 -9.88 12.13 -9.22
C SER A 45 -8.86 11.61 -10.22
N SER A 46 -9.34 10.86 -11.19
CA SER A 46 -8.58 10.40 -12.34
C SER A 46 -9.30 10.86 -13.61
N SER A 47 -8.62 11.55 -14.51
CA SER A 47 -9.16 11.86 -15.83
C SER A 47 -8.41 11.08 -16.90
N SER A 48 -9.18 10.38 -17.74
CA SER A 48 -8.69 9.68 -18.93
C SER A 48 -9.35 10.32 -20.14
N VAL A 49 -8.55 10.86 -21.05
CA VAL A 49 -9.05 11.50 -22.28
C VAL A 49 -8.72 10.59 -23.46
N SER A 50 -9.72 10.30 -24.30
CA SER A 50 -9.49 9.60 -25.56
C SER A 50 -8.82 10.54 -26.55
N THR A 51 -7.69 10.12 -27.11
CA THR A 51 -7.01 10.77 -28.23
C THR A 51 -7.03 9.85 -29.45
N ALA A 52 -6.78 10.39 -30.64
CA ALA A 52 -6.73 9.59 -31.88
C ALA A 52 -5.68 8.46 -31.85
N GLY A 53 -4.68 8.54 -30.95
CA GLY A 53 -3.65 7.53 -30.74
C GLY A 53 -3.84 6.65 -29.48
N GLY A 54 -4.99 6.72 -28.79
CA GLY A 54 -5.28 5.95 -27.58
C GLY A 54 -5.68 6.79 -26.36
N VAL A 55 -5.64 6.21 -25.16
CA VAL A 55 -6.02 6.91 -23.91
C VAL A 55 -4.83 7.70 -23.37
N HIS A 56 -4.96 9.03 -23.30
CA HIS A 56 -4.03 9.89 -22.57
C HIS A 56 -4.47 9.98 -21.11
N HIS A 57 -3.69 9.37 -20.22
CA HIS A 57 -3.92 9.41 -18.80
C HIS A 57 -3.43 10.75 -18.25
N GLN A 58 -4.35 11.63 -17.86
CA GLN A 58 -4.01 12.95 -17.30
C GLN A 58 -3.69 12.82 -15.81
N GLY A 59 -2.64 12.07 -15.49
CA GLY A 59 -2.21 11.82 -14.12
C GLY A 59 -3.34 11.31 -13.20
N LEU A 60 -3.07 11.32 -11.91
CA LEU A 60 -4.08 11.03 -10.89
C LEU A 60 -3.89 12.04 -9.77
N ARG A 61 -5.01 12.59 -9.26
CA ARG A 61 -4.99 13.54 -8.16
C ARG A 61 -5.81 13.01 -7.00
N PHE A 62 -5.26 13.08 -5.80
CA PHE A 62 -5.95 12.70 -4.59
C PHE A 62 -5.80 13.75 -3.50
N THR A 63 -6.76 13.78 -2.58
CA THR A 63 -6.77 14.68 -1.42
C THR A 63 -6.81 13.86 -0.14
N LYS A 64 -5.89 14.15 0.77
CA LYS A 64 -5.77 13.52 2.09
C LYS A 64 -5.76 14.59 3.20
N PRO A 65 -6.03 14.25 4.47
CA PRO A 65 -5.74 15.17 5.58
C PRO A 65 -4.24 15.47 5.68
N THR A 66 -3.85 16.57 6.31
CA THR A 66 -2.46 16.69 6.79
C THR A 66 -2.22 15.62 7.86
N ASP A 67 -1.21 14.76 7.66
CA ASP A 67 -0.97 13.58 8.50
C ASP A 67 0.54 13.26 8.56
N LYS A 68 0.93 12.14 9.19
CA LYS A 68 2.34 11.70 9.30
C LYS A 68 3.09 11.66 7.96
N SER A 69 2.42 11.32 6.85
CA SER A 69 3.04 11.21 5.53
C SER A 69 3.33 12.55 4.85
N SER A 70 2.76 13.65 5.32
CA SER A 70 2.93 15.00 4.74
C SER A 70 4.41 15.40 4.54
N PRO A 71 5.29 15.32 5.56
CA PRO A 71 6.72 15.58 5.36
C PRO A 71 7.42 14.54 4.46
N LEU A 72 7.00 13.27 4.51
CA LEU A 72 7.58 12.20 3.68
C LEU A 72 7.27 12.39 2.19
N LEU A 73 6.06 12.85 1.88
CA LEU A 73 5.66 13.26 0.53
C LEU A 73 6.46 14.48 0.06
N THR A 74 6.78 15.41 0.96
CA THR A 74 7.64 16.56 0.66
C THR A 74 9.08 16.12 0.33
N THR A 75 9.61 15.13 1.04
CA THR A 75 10.89 14.50 0.69
C THR A 75 10.81 13.80 -0.66
N ALA A 76 9.74 13.04 -0.92
CA ALA A 76 9.57 12.29 -2.16
C ALA A 76 9.51 13.21 -3.39
N ILE A 77 8.81 14.35 -3.32
CA ILE A 77 8.80 15.33 -4.42
C ILE A 77 10.17 16.01 -4.60
N ASN A 78 10.85 16.37 -3.50
CA ASN A 78 12.17 17.01 -3.56
C ASN A 78 13.24 16.11 -4.18
N GLU A 79 13.18 14.81 -3.90
CA GLU A 79 14.13 13.83 -4.42
C GLU A 79 13.71 13.20 -5.75
N ASN A 80 12.53 13.57 -6.27
CA ASN A 80 11.88 12.91 -7.41
C ASN A 80 11.84 11.39 -7.24
N GLU A 81 11.48 10.94 -6.03
CA GLU A 81 11.41 9.53 -5.67
C GLU A 81 10.25 8.85 -6.40
N LYS A 82 10.51 7.64 -6.88
CA LYS A 82 9.48 6.79 -7.48
C LYS A 82 8.67 6.08 -6.39
N LEU A 83 7.37 6.03 -6.61
CA LEU A 83 6.38 5.59 -5.64
C LEU A 83 5.52 4.46 -6.22
N ARG A 84 5.04 3.60 -5.31
CA ARG A 84 3.97 2.64 -5.54
C ARG A 84 2.76 3.04 -4.72
N LEU A 85 1.62 3.23 -5.39
CA LEU A 85 0.37 3.65 -4.76
C LEU A 85 -0.69 2.58 -4.96
N SER A 86 -1.39 2.22 -3.89
CA SER A 86 -2.51 1.27 -3.92
C SER A 86 -3.73 1.92 -3.28
N PHE A 87 -4.76 2.16 -4.08
CA PHE A 87 -6.03 2.74 -3.66
C PHE A 87 -7.08 1.66 -3.50
N ASP A 88 -7.65 1.59 -2.31
CA ASP A 88 -8.61 0.57 -1.93
C ASP A 88 -9.97 1.21 -1.63
N TYR A 89 -10.96 0.82 -2.44
CA TYR A 89 -12.31 1.35 -2.33
C TYR A 89 -13.17 0.42 -1.49
N TYR A 90 -13.82 0.99 -0.49
CA TYR A 90 -14.75 0.33 0.38
C TYR A 90 -16.17 0.86 0.16
N ARG A 91 -17.13 -0.07 0.22
CA ARG A 91 -18.56 0.24 0.21
C ARG A 91 -19.29 -0.60 1.25
N THR A 92 -20.48 -0.15 1.63
CA THR A 92 -21.38 -0.94 2.48
C THR A 92 -22.07 -2.00 1.63
N ASN A 93 -21.95 -3.28 2.01
CA ASN A 93 -22.60 -4.38 1.33
C ASN A 93 -24.03 -4.62 1.83
N ARG A 94 -24.73 -5.59 1.23
CA ARG A 94 -26.13 -5.92 1.58
C ARG A 94 -26.33 -6.36 3.04
N PHE A 95 -25.26 -6.76 3.72
CA PHE A 95 -25.27 -7.17 5.13
C PHE A 95 -24.85 -6.03 6.08
N GLY A 96 -24.71 -4.81 5.58
CA GLY A 96 -24.31 -3.64 6.36
C GLY A 96 -22.81 -3.59 6.71
N ARG A 97 -21.98 -4.46 6.12
CA ARG A 97 -20.54 -4.54 6.39
C ARG A 97 -19.76 -3.77 5.31
N GLN A 98 -18.63 -3.17 5.70
CA GLN A 98 -17.68 -2.63 4.72
C GLN A 98 -17.01 -3.78 3.96
N GLU A 99 -17.02 -3.69 2.63
CA GLU A 99 -16.30 -4.62 1.75
C GLU A 99 -15.42 -3.84 0.77
N LYS A 100 -14.19 -4.32 0.57
CA LYS A 100 -13.30 -3.83 -0.47
C LYS A 100 -13.82 -4.35 -1.82
N TYR A 101 -14.22 -3.45 -2.72
CA TYR A 101 -14.87 -3.84 -3.98
C TYR A 101 -14.11 -3.42 -5.24
N TYR A 102 -13.24 -2.40 -5.13
CA TYR A 102 -12.48 -1.86 -6.24
C TYR A 102 -11.06 -1.50 -5.78
N HIS A 103 -10.10 -1.66 -6.67
CA HIS A 103 -8.68 -1.44 -6.38
C HIS A 103 -8.00 -0.76 -7.57
N ILE A 104 -7.21 0.27 -7.30
CA ILE A 104 -6.33 0.92 -8.27
C ILE A 104 -4.89 0.83 -7.79
N GLU A 105 -3.99 0.35 -8.63
CA GLU A 105 -2.57 0.28 -8.38
C GLU A 105 -1.83 1.17 -9.38
N LEU A 106 -0.93 2.02 -8.88
CA LEU A 106 0.01 2.78 -9.68
C LEU A 106 1.44 2.34 -9.36
N ARG A 107 2.27 2.18 -10.39
CA ARG A 107 3.71 1.93 -10.25
C ARG A 107 4.52 2.95 -11.04
N GLY A 108 5.74 3.20 -10.57
CA GLY A 108 6.62 4.21 -11.16
C GLY A 108 6.09 5.62 -10.99
N ALA A 109 5.23 5.83 -9.99
CA ALA A 109 4.56 7.09 -9.79
C ALA A 109 5.56 8.15 -9.28
N SER A 110 5.41 9.39 -9.72
CA SER A 110 6.19 10.52 -9.23
C SER A 110 5.26 11.69 -8.91
N ILE A 111 5.55 12.40 -7.83
CA ILE A 111 4.73 13.53 -7.41
C ILE A 111 5.04 14.72 -8.32
N GLN A 112 4.01 15.27 -8.95
CA GLN A 112 4.09 16.45 -9.82
C GLN A 112 3.78 17.74 -9.06
N GLY A 113 2.99 17.66 -7.99
CA GLY A 113 2.68 18.82 -7.17
C GLY A 113 1.92 18.45 -5.90
N ILE A 114 2.17 19.22 -4.86
CA ILE A 114 1.48 19.15 -3.57
C ILE A 114 0.89 20.55 -3.30
N THR A 115 -0.38 20.60 -2.95
CA THR A 115 -1.06 21.83 -2.55
C THR A 115 -1.73 21.62 -1.20
N SER A 116 -1.21 22.28 -0.18
CA SER A 116 -1.76 22.26 1.18
C SER A 116 -2.78 23.38 1.35
N SER A 117 -3.92 23.09 1.97
CA SER A 117 -4.98 24.04 2.25
C SER A 117 -5.28 24.03 3.74
N HIS A 118 -5.07 25.19 4.37
CA HIS A 118 -5.30 25.43 5.78
C HIS A 118 -6.35 26.52 5.92
N ASN A 119 -7.52 26.20 6.48
CA ASN A 119 -8.62 27.14 6.66
C ASN A 119 -9.23 26.95 8.05
N LYS A 120 -9.53 28.05 8.74
CA LYS A 120 -10.03 28.04 10.13
C LYS A 120 -11.27 27.16 10.36
N ASP A 121 -12.12 27.01 9.35
CA ASP A 121 -13.40 26.29 9.42
C ASP A 121 -13.43 25.00 8.58
N ARG A 122 -12.28 24.57 8.05
CA ARG A 122 -12.19 23.34 7.25
C ARG A 122 -11.04 22.50 7.77
N LEU A 123 -11.09 21.21 7.45
CA LEU A 123 -9.98 20.33 7.75
C LEU A 123 -8.77 20.74 6.92
N ASP A 124 -7.60 20.67 7.54
CA ASP A 124 -6.34 20.79 6.84
C ASP A 124 -6.21 19.63 5.85
N THR A 125 -6.00 19.97 4.58
CA THR A 125 -5.96 19.00 3.50
C THR A 125 -4.79 19.23 2.58
N GLU A 126 -4.34 18.16 1.95
CA GLU A 126 -3.28 18.17 0.95
C GLU A 126 -3.80 17.52 -0.31
N SER A 127 -3.75 18.26 -1.41
CA SER A 127 -3.99 17.76 -2.77
C SER A 127 -2.67 17.36 -3.40
N ILE A 128 -2.54 16.10 -3.80
CA ILE A 128 -1.34 15.56 -4.44
C ILE A 128 -1.71 15.15 -5.86
N THR A 129 -0.93 15.63 -6.84
CA THR A 129 -1.01 15.22 -8.24
C THR A 129 0.18 14.33 -8.56
N VAL A 130 -0.07 13.16 -9.13
CA VAL A 130 0.97 12.19 -9.51
C VAL A 130 0.90 11.88 -11.00
N SER A 131 2.07 11.72 -11.61
CA SER A 131 2.25 10.98 -12.86
C SER A 131 2.63 9.54 -12.53
N TYR A 132 2.45 8.62 -13.46
CA TYR A 132 2.73 7.21 -13.28
C TYR A 132 3.10 6.56 -14.60
N GLU A 133 3.76 5.40 -14.53
CA GLU A 133 4.22 4.64 -15.69
C GLU A 133 3.32 3.43 -15.94
N TYR A 134 2.71 2.91 -14.87
CA TYR A 134 1.76 1.82 -14.93
C TYR A 134 0.54 2.12 -14.08
N ILE A 135 -0.63 1.76 -14.60
CA ILE A 135 -1.89 1.77 -13.88
C ILE A 135 -2.58 0.42 -14.04
N ARG A 136 -3.15 -0.08 -12.95
CA ARG A 136 -4.10 -1.19 -12.95
C ARG A 136 -5.33 -0.80 -12.16
N SER A 137 -6.50 -1.10 -12.70
CA SER A 137 -7.79 -0.91 -12.07
C SER A 137 -8.55 -2.22 -12.10
N LYS A 138 -9.07 -2.67 -10.96
CA LYS A 138 -9.78 -3.95 -10.85
C LYS A 138 -11.03 -3.82 -10.00
N HIS A 139 -12.16 -4.28 -10.55
CA HIS A 139 -13.34 -4.54 -9.75
C HIS A 139 -13.23 -5.94 -9.15
N LEU A 140 -13.06 -6.02 -7.83
CA LEU A 140 -12.73 -7.27 -7.12
C LEU A 140 -13.90 -8.26 -7.11
N ILE A 141 -15.13 -7.76 -6.97
CA ILE A 141 -16.32 -8.62 -6.87
C ILE A 141 -16.84 -9.06 -8.24
N ALA A 142 -16.79 -8.18 -9.25
CA ALA A 142 -17.22 -8.47 -10.62
C ALA A 142 -16.09 -9.05 -11.50
N ASN A 143 -14.87 -9.14 -10.97
CA ASN A 143 -13.67 -9.69 -11.64
C ASN A 143 -13.34 -9.06 -13.01
N THR A 144 -13.64 -7.78 -13.20
CA THR A 144 -13.20 -7.02 -14.37
C THR A 144 -11.92 -6.25 -14.06
N GLU A 145 -11.01 -6.17 -15.01
CA GLU A 145 -9.76 -5.44 -14.84
C GLU A 145 -9.34 -4.68 -16.10
N PHE A 146 -8.60 -3.61 -15.88
CA PHE A 146 -7.92 -2.81 -16.87
C PHE A 146 -6.49 -2.58 -16.39
N SER A 147 -5.51 -2.71 -17.28
CA SER A 147 -4.13 -2.34 -16.98
C SER A 147 -3.48 -1.74 -18.19
N ASN A 148 -2.64 -0.73 -17.98
CA ASN A 148 -1.89 -0.09 -19.05
C ASN A 148 -0.48 0.29 -18.59
N LEU A 149 0.50 -0.01 -19.44
CA LEU A 149 1.89 0.39 -19.27
C LEU A 149 2.20 1.51 -20.25
N LEU A 150 2.44 2.71 -19.72
CA LEU A 150 2.65 3.93 -20.49
C LEU A 150 4.07 4.04 -21.03
N LEU A 151 5.06 3.50 -20.30
CA LEU A 151 6.48 3.51 -20.67
C LEU A 151 7.03 2.08 -20.65
N PRO A 152 7.07 1.38 -21.80
CA PRO A 152 7.52 -0.02 -21.87
C PRO A 152 8.95 -0.24 -21.38
N ASP A 153 9.84 0.73 -21.56
CA ASP A 153 11.27 0.63 -21.24
C ASP A 153 11.52 0.46 -19.72
N ALA A 154 10.57 0.85 -18.87
CA ALA A 154 10.69 0.77 -17.42
C ALA A 154 10.19 -0.56 -16.81
N TYR A 155 9.75 -1.53 -17.63
CA TYR A 155 9.07 -2.74 -17.15
C TYR A 155 9.81 -3.47 -16.03
N ASN A 156 11.10 -3.77 -16.20
CA ASN A 156 11.89 -4.55 -15.25
C ASN A 156 12.08 -3.83 -13.89
N GLN A 157 12.00 -2.49 -13.86
CA GLN A 157 12.08 -1.71 -12.62
C GLN A 157 10.73 -1.74 -11.88
N LEU A 158 9.62 -1.66 -12.62
CA LEU A 158 8.26 -1.66 -12.08
C LEU A 158 7.81 -3.05 -11.60
N PHE A 159 8.32 -4.09 -12.24
CA PHE A 159 8.02 -5.49 -11.97
C PHE A 159 9.33 -6.22 -11.71
N PRO A 160 9.99 -5.96 -10.56
CA PRO A 160 11.17 -6.72 -10.20
C PRO A 160 10.77 -8.20 -10.12
N PRO A 161 11.53 -9.11 -10.75
CA PRO A 161 11.25 -10.53 -10.66
C PRO A 161 11.20 -10.95 -9.19
N ASP A 162 10.23 -11.78 -8.83
CA ASP A 162 10.09 -12.26 -7.46
C ASP A 162 11.43 -12.80 -6.96
N GLU A 163 11.95 -12.23 -5.87
CA GLU A 163 13.07 -12.83 -5.18
C GLU A 163 12.65 -14.25 -4.78
N ILE A 164 13.36 -15.26 -5.30
CA ILE A 164 13.20 -16.65 -4.86
C ILE A 164 13.44 -16.62 -3.35
N LYS A 165 12.36 -16.69 -2.56
CA LYS A 165 12.45 -16.76 -1.10
C LYS A 165 13.38 -17.92 -0.78
N LYS A 166 14.61 -17.63 -0.36
CA LYS A 166 15.54 -18.66 0.10
C LYS A 166 14.79 -19.46 1.17
N PRO A 167 14.75 -20.80 1.07
CA PRO A 167 14.04 -21.60 2.04
C PRO A 167 14.55 -21.22 3.43
N GLU A 168 13.63 -20.82 4.30
CA GLU A 168 13.92 -20.46 5.67
C GLU A 168 14.67 -21.62 6.32
N LYS A 169 15.92 -21.41 6.74
CA LYS A 169 16.74 -22.45 7.38
C LYS A 169 16.06 -22.83 8.70
N ARG A 170 15.32 -23.94 8.69
CA ARG A 170 14.75 -24.53 9.91
C ARG A 170 15.85 -25.27 10.64
N ASN A 171 16.31 -24.73 11.76
CA ASN A 171 17.20 -25.44 12.67
C ASN A 171 16.37 -26.41 13.50
N ILE A 172 16.60 -27.71 13.33
CA ILE A 172 15.99 -28.75 14.16
C ILE A 172 17.00 -29.09 15.26
N THR A 173 16.70 -28.74 16.50
CA THR A 173 17.47 -29.20 17.67
C THR A 173 16.92 -30.54 18.12
N LEU A 174 17.68 -31.61 17.90
CA LEU A 174 17.36 -32.94 18.41
C LEU A 174 17.99 -33.10 19.79
N THR A 175 17.17 -33.12 20.84
CA THR A 175 17.63 -33.45 22.20
C THR A 175 17.53 -34.96 22.40
N LEU A 176 18.67 -35.65 22.41
CA LEU A 176 18.72 -37.07 22.77
C LEU A 176 18.81 -37.21 24.29
N GLY A 177 17.72 -37.66 24.92
CA GLY A 177 17.73 -38.03 26.34
C GLY A 177 18.31 -39.42 26.52
N VAL A 178 19.53 -39.53 27.05
CA VAL A 178 20.10 -40.80 27.48
C VAL A 178 19.73 -41.00 28.95
N PHE A 179 18.89 -41.99 29.23
CA PHE A 179 18.49 -42.35 30.60
C PHE A 179 19.43 -43.44 31.13
N PHE A 180 20.22 -43.09 32.15
CA PHE A 180 21.06 -44.04 32.88
C PHE A 180 20.29 -44.55 34.10
N ASP A 181 20.31 -45.86 34.31
CA ASP A 181 19.60 -46.54 35.40
C ASP A 181 20.31 -46.43 36.77
N GLY A 182 20.94 -45.30 37.12
CA GLY A 182 21.64 -45.14 38.40
C GLY A 182 22.83 -46.08 38.65
N THR A 183 23.05 -47.10 37.82
CA THR A 183 24.19 -48.04 37.85
C THR A 183 25.16 -47.82 36.69
N GLY A 184 24.81 -46.91 35.77
CA GLY A 184 25.62 -46.58 34.59
C GLY A 184 25.31 -47.42 33.35
N ASN A 185 24.24 -48.23 33.37
CA ASN A 185 23.83 -49.04 32.23
C ASN A 185 22.66 -48.39 31.47
N ASN A 186 22.57 -48.69 30.17
CA ASN A 186 21.46 -48.24 29.33
C ASN A 186 20.17 -48.97 29.74
N ALA A 187 19.18 -48.22 30.22
CA ALA A 187 17.89 -48.74 30.70
C ALA A 187 17.00 -49.40 29.62
N VAL A 188 17.46 -49.49 28.38
CA VAL A 188 16.70 -50.00 27.22
C VAL A 188 16.97 -51.49 26.93
N ASN A 189 17.81 -52.15 27.74
CA ASN A 189 18.26 -53.52 27.50
C ASN A 189 17.99 -54.48 28.67
N THR A 190 16.85 -54.33 29.34
CA THR A 190 16.33 -55.32 30.29
C THR A 190 15.32 -56.21 29.56
N GLN A 191 15.79 -57.41 29.16
CA GLN A 191 14.93 -58.58 28.94
C GLN A 191 14.55 -59.20 30.28
#